data_AF-A0A949ZFR1-F1
#
_entry.id   AF-A0A949ZFR1-F1
#
_cell.length_a   1.000
_cell.length_b   1.000
_cell.length_c   1.000
_cell.angle_alpha   90.00
_cell.angle_beta   90.00
_cell.angle_gamma   90.00
#
_symmetry.space_group_name_H-M   'P 1'
#
loop_
_entity.id
_entity.type
_entity.pdbx_description
1 polymer ?
#
loop_
_entity_poly.entity_id
_entity_poly.type
_entity_poly.pdbx_seq_one_letter_code
_entity_poly.pdbx_strand_id
1 'polypeptide(L)'
;MILPKPLKRALRGAAHRFGYDVVPLNGANTAVTPPATVEPEPQDADSSPPADADAPAPIQGPAGPLVFPPDIDEATQATVEAVWPYTMTSVHRVMALCDAVRYISRNAIPGDVVECGVWRGGSMLAVARTLLELTDMSRDLWLYDTFQGMPEPASVDRRIYDRASAAEVLQNSDRDSNYWAVSTLDEVKATMRQCAYPEERLHFVAGMVEETIPTNDPTRIALLRLDTDWYESTRHELRHLVPRMSPGGVMIIDDYGDWAGARLAVDEYLREQDLHVFLHRIDHTGRLIIMPA
;
A
#
# COMPACT_ATOMS: atom_id res chain seq x y z
N MET A 1 33.40 -15.54 -20.00
CA MET A 1 32.92 -16.45 -21.07
C MET A 1 32.83 -15.65 -22.37
N ILE A 2 33.67 -15.94 -23.37
CA ILE A 2 33.79 -15.10 -24.59
C ILE A 2 32.69 -15.51 -25.58
N LEU A 3 31.70 -14.63 -25.80
CA LEU A 3 30.63 -14.87 -26.76
C LEU A 3 31.16 -14.93 -28.21
N PRO A 4 30.67 -15.87 -29.04
CA PRO A 4 31.10 -16.01 -30.43
C PRO A 4 30.71 -14.80 -31.30
N LYS A 5 31.58 -14.46 -32.27
CA LYS A 5 31.48 -13.27 -33.14
C LYS A 5 30.10 -13.00 -33.79
N PRO A 6 29.29 -14.00 -34.19
CA PRO A 6 27.98 -13.75 -34.79
C PRO A 6 27.00 -13.09 -33.80
N LEU A 7 27.05 -13.48 -32.52
CA LEU A 7 26.13 -12.99 -31.48
C LEU A 7 26.42 -11.53 -31.11
N LYS A 8 27.69 -11.12 -31.11
CA LYS A 8 28.11 -9.73 -30.88
C LYS A 8 27.61 -8.77 -31.98
N ARG A 9 27.43 -9.28 -33.21
CA ARG A 9 26.96 -8.47 -34.35
C ARG A 9 25.43 -8.28 -34.33
N ALA A 10 24.69 -9.29 -33.87
CA ALA A 10 23.24 -9.20 -33.67
C ALA A 10 22.85 -8.20 -32.56
N LEU A 11 23.58 -8.21 -31.44
CA LEU A 11 23.32 -7.29 -30.31
C LEU A 11 23.63 -5.82 -30.62
N ARG A 12 24.68 -5.54 -31.41
CA ARG A 12 24.97 -4.18 -31.89
C ARG A 12 23.92 -3.63 -32.86
N GLY A 13 23.30 -4.51 -33.67
CA GLY A 13 22.22 -4.13 -34.57
C GLY A 13 20.92 -3.77 -33.85
N ALA A 14 20.64 -4.40 -32.71
CA ALA A 14 19.46 -4.11 -31.91
C ALA A 14 19.60 -2.80 -31.10
N ALA A 15 20.75 -2.55 -30.47
CA ALA A 15 20.95 -1.37 -29.61
C ALA A 15 20.86 -0.03 -30.36
N HIS A 16 21.36 0.04 -31.61
CA HIS A 16 21.29 1.24 -32.43
C HIS A 16 19.86 1.55 -32.94
N ARG A 17 18.97 0.55 -32.98
CA ARG A 17 17.57 0.75 -33.39
C ARG A 17 16.71 1.42 -32.32
N PHE A 18 17.19 1.44 -31.07
CA PHE A 18 16.49 1.96 -29.91
C PHE A 18 17.25 3.09 -29.18
N GLY A 19 18.33 3.61 -29.76
CA GLY A 19 19.02 4.80 -29.25
C GLY A 19 19.92 4.57 -28.03
N TYR A 20 20.39 3.35 -27.79
CA TYR A 20 21.30 3.04 -26.69
C TYR A 20 22.75 2.84 -27.19
N ASP A 21 23.68 3.57 -26.58
CA ASP A 21 25.12 3.36 -26.79
C ASP A 21 25.66 2.25 -25.89
N VAL A 22 26.29 1.24 -26.51
CA VAL A 22 26.90 0.12 -25.78
C VAL A 22 28.37 0.44 -25.49
N VAL A 23 28.66 0.85 -24.26
CA VAL A 23 30.03 1.11 -23.79
C VAL A 23 30.70 -0.19 -23.29
N PRO A 24 31.95 -0.49 -23.66
CA PRO A 24 32.65 -1.66 -23.15
C PRO A 24 33.10 -1.45 -21.70
N LEU A 25 32.82 -2.42 -20.82
CA LEU A 25 33.43 -2.50 -19.50
C LEU A 25 34.91 -2.88 -19.64
N ASN A 26 35.80 -1.88 -19.59
CA ASN A 26 37.21 -2.09 -19.31
C ASN A 26 37.45 -1.84 -17.82
N GLY A 27 37.89 -2.89 -17.12
CA GLY A 27 38.32 -2.80 -15.74
C GLY A 27 39.63 -2.04 -15.59
N ALA A 28 39.69 -1.16 -14.60
CA ALA A 28 40.92 -0.79 -13.91
C ALA A 28 40.55 -0.45 -12.47
N ASN A 29 41.12 -1.23 -11.56
CA ASN A 29 40.98 -1.12 -10.11
C ASN A 29 41.92 0.02 -9.65
N THR A 30 41.40 1.06 -9.01
CA THR A 30 42.23 2.01 -8.26
C THR A 30 41.64 2.14 -6.87
N ALA A 31 42.35 1.55 -5.90
CA ALA A 31 42.08 1.67 -4.48
C ALA A 31 42.27 3.13 -4.04
N VAL A 32 41.27 3.67 -3.32
CA VAL A 32 41.35 4.94 -2.60
C VAL A 32 41.33 4.62 -1.11
N THR A 33 42.40 4.99 -0.41
CA THR A 33 42.54 4.87 1.04
C THR A 33 41.65 5.89 1.74
N PRO A 34 40.88 5.54 2.78
CA PRO A 34 40.11 6.52 3.55
C PRO A 34 41.03 7.36 4.46
N PRO A 35 40.71 8.65 4.70
CA PRO A 35 41.42 9.48 5.66
C PRO A 35 41.14 9.04 7.11
N ALA A 36 42.09 9.38 7.99
CA ALA A 36 42.16 8.98 9.39
C ALA A 36 40.91 9.34 10.21
N THR A 37 40.55 8.41 11.10
CA THR A 37 39.50 8.52 12.12
C THR A 37 39.78 9.67 13.07
N VAL A 38 38.83 10.61 13.17
CA VAL A 38 38.73 11.54 14.30
C VAL A 38 37.79 10.89 15.32
N GLU A 39 38.29 10.62 16.52
CA GLU A 39 37.48 10.12 17.63
C GLU A 39 36.46 11.19 18.06
N PRO A 40 35.17 10.84 18.26
CA PRO A 40 34.22 11.77 18.84
C PRO A 40 34.46 11.91 20.36
N GLU A 41 34.40 13.16 20.84
CA GLU A 41 34.39 13.49 22.27
C GLU A 41 33.22 12.81 23.02
N PRO A 42 33.39 12.49 24.31
CA PRO A 42 32.36 11.82 25.09
C PRO A 42 31.18 12.78 25.30
N GLN A 43 30.01 12.44 24.75
CA GLN A 43 28.77 13.12 25.09
C GLN A 43 28.18 12.50 26.35
N ASP A 44 27.89 13.39 27.29
CA ASP A 44 27.32 13.10 28.59
C ASP A 44 26.05 12.25 28.48
N ALA A 45 25.99 11.27 29.37
CA ALA A 45 24.84 10.41 29.57
C ALA A 45 23.64 11.20 30.10
N ASP A 46 22.46 10.77 29.63
CA ASP A 46 21.17 10.93 30.29
C ASP A 46 20.44 12.28 30.11
N SER A 47 19.76 12.40 28.97
CA SER A 47 18.47 13.10 28.90
C SER A 47 17.60 12.49 27.80
N SER A 48 17.19 11.24 27.99
CA SER A 48 16.06 10.70 27.22
C SER A 48 14.80 11.45 27.66
N PRO A 49 13.97 11.98 26.74
CA PRO A 49 12.64 12.45 27.12
C PRO A 49 11.86 11.26 27.72
N PRO A 50 11.01 11.49 28.73
CA PRO A 50 10.23 10.42 29.32
C PRO A 50 9.41 9.73 28.22
N ALA A 51 9.49 8.40 28.16
CA ALA A 51 8.64 7.60 27.31
C ALA A 51 7.18 7.92 27.63
N ASP A 52 6.40 8.32 26.62
CA ASP A 52 4.96 8.50 26.74
C ASP A 52 4.35 7.18 27.23
N ALA A 53 3.88 7.19 28.48
CA ALA A 53 3.35 6.02 29.18
C ALA A 53 1.96 5.57 28.65
N ASP A 54 1.44 6.24 27.62
CA ASP A 54 0.14 5.97 26.99
C ASP A 54 0.24 5.46 25.54
N ALA A 55 1.44 5.19 25.01
CA ALA A 55 1.56 4.57 23.70
C ALA A 55 1.08 3.09 23.78
N PRO A 56 0.05 2.68 23.01
CA PRO A 56 -0.43 1.31 23.03
C PRO A 56 0.70 0.36 22.63
N ALA A 57 0.81 -0.77 23.34
CA ALA A 57 1.81 -1.77 23.04
C ALA A 57 1.64 -2.27 21.59
N PRO A 58 2.72 -2.40 20.81
CA PRO A 58 2.63 -2.91 19.45
C PRO A 58 2.11 -4.36 19.48
N ILE A 59 0.84 -4.56 19.07
CA ILE A 59 0.32 -5.91 18.85
C ILE A 59 1.00 -6.45 17.60
N GLN A 60 1.58 -7.65 17.73
CA GLN A 60 2.39 -8.32 16.72
C GLN A 60 1.69 -8.34 15.35
N GLY A 61 2.40 -7.92 14.30
CA GLY A 61 2.01 -8.15 12.90
C GLY A 61 1.81 -9.64 12.60
N PRO A 62 1.40 -10.01 11.37
CA PRO A 62 1.07 -11.39 11.05
C PRO A 62 2.21 -12.35 11.48
N ALA A 63 1.84 -13.40 12.21
CA ALA A 63 2.77 -14.26 12.93
C ALA A 63 3.76 -14.96 11.97
N GLY A 64 5.03 -14.57 12.02
CA GLY A 64 6.12 -15.21 11.28
C GLY A 64 7.28 -14.25 10.95
N PRO A 65 8.45 -14.76 10.54
CA PRO A 65 9.52 -13.92 10.04
C PRO A 65 9.11 -13.26 8.72
N LEU A 66 9.55 -12.01 8.50
CA LEU A 66 9.43 -11.35 7.20
C LEU A 66 10.18 -12.16 6.14
N VAL A 67 9.48 -12.58 5.10
CA VAL A 67 10.06 -13.24 3.93
C VAL A 67 9.90 -12.32 2.74
N PHE A 68 11.02 -11.89 2.19
CA PHE A 68 11.06 -10.92 1.10
C PHE A 68 11.14 -11.61 -0.27
N PRO A 69 10.40 -11.10 -1.27
CA PRO A 69 10.58 -11.51 -2.67
C PRO A 69 12.01 -11.22 -3.14
N PRO A 70 12.59 -12.06 -4.02
CA PRO A 70 13.96 -11.88 -4.49
C PRO A 70 14.15 -10.62 -5.35
N ASP A 71 13.07 -10.02 -5.83
CA ASP A 71 13.01 -8.84 -6.68
C ASP A 71 12.61 -7.56 -5.92
N ILE A 72 12.48 -7.60 -4.58
CA ILE A 72 12.24 -6.40 -3.78
C ILE A 72 13.49 -5.48 -3.79
N ASP A 73 13.28 -4.17 -3.91
CA ASP A 73 14.37 -3.20 -3.74
C ASP A 73 14.57 -2.81 -2.26
N GLU A 74 15.76 -2.26 -1.95
CA GLU A 74 16.14 -1.89 -0.58
C GLU A 74 15.19 -0.86 0.05
N ALA A 75 14.67 0.08 -0.74
CA ALA A 75 13.76 1.13 -0.24
C ALA A 75 12.38 0.55 0.12
N THR A 76 11.87 -0.36 -0.71
CA THR A 76 10.63 -1.09 -0.42
C THR A 76 10.81 -2.02 0.77
N GLN A 77 11.94 -2.73 0.87
CA GLN A 77 12.22 -3.58 2.03
C GLN A 77 12.21 -2.77 3.32
N ALA A 78 12.92 -1.63 3.37
CA ALA A 78 12.93 -0.75 4.54
C ALA A 78 11.54 -0.18 4.86
N THR A 79 10.70 0.04 3.85
CA THR A 79 9.31 0.46 4.04
C THR A 79 8.47 -0.67 4.63
N VAL A 80 8.56 -1.89 4.11
CA VAL A 80 7.87 -3.07 4.65
C VAL A 80 8.23 -3.28 6.12
N GLU A 81 9.52 -3.24 6.47
CA GLU A 81 9.99 -3.39 7.84
C GLU A 81 9.41 -2.32 8.77
N ALA A 82 9.37 -1.06 8.31
CA ALA A 82 8.85 0.05 9.09
C ALA A 82 7.33 -0.03 9.33
N VAL A 83 6.56 -0.53 8.36
CA VAL A 83 5.09 -0.57 8.45
C VAL A 83 4.55 -1.87 9.02
N TRP A 84 5.38 -2.91 9.13
CA TRP A 84 4.97 -4.26 9.57
C TRP A 84 4.17 -4.31 10.88
N PRO A 85 4.48 -3.50 11.92
CA PRO A 85 3.68 -3.49 13.15
C PRO A 85 2.27 -2.90 13.00
N TYR A 86 2.00 -2.24 11.87
CA TYR A 86 0.81 -1.40 11.63
C TYR A 86 -0.01 -1.87 10.41
N THR A 87 0.33 -3.00 9.78
CA THR A 87 -0.45 -3.58 8.69
C THR A 87 -0.62 -5.10 8.86
N MET A 88 -1.77 -5.62 8.42
CA MET A 88 -2.03 -7.06 8.29
C MET A 88 -1.80 -7.56 6.85
N THR A 89 -1.43 -6.65 5.94
CA THR A 89 -1.22 -6.99 4.54
C THR A 89 0.07 -7.77 4.33
N SER A 90 0.12 -8.57 3.26
CA SER A 90 1.33 -9.32 2.93
C SER A 90 2.46 -8.41 2.44
N VAL A 91 3.71 -8.89 2.52
CA VAL A 91 4.86 -8.19 1.91
C VAL A 91 4.60 -7.86 0.43
N HIS A 92 3.94 -8.78 -0.31
CA HIS A 92 3.58 -8.56 -1.71
C HIS A 92 2.58 -7.42 -1.90
N ARG A 93 1.61 -7.26 -0.99
CA ARG A 93 0.63 -6.16 -1.04
C ARG A 93 1.26 -4.82 -0.69
N VAL A 94 2.13 -4.76 0.32
CA VAL A 94 2.90 -3.53 0.62
C VAL A 94 3.82 -3.16 -0.55
N MET A 95 4.51 -4.14 -1.13
CA MET A 95 5.37 -3.93 -2.31
C MET A 95 4.56 -3.42 -3.51
N ALA A 96 3.43 -4.05 -3.84
CA ALA A 96 2.55 -3.60 -4.91
C ALA A 96 2.01 -2.19 -4.68
N LEU A 97 1.73 -1.81 -3.43
CA LEU A 97 1.32 -0.46 -3.06
C LEU A 97 2.44 0.56 -3.29
N CYS A 98 3.67 0.25 -2.88
CA CYS A 98 4.85 1.09 -3.16
C CYS A 98 5.07 1.26 -4.68
N ASP A 99 4.93 0.17 -5.44
CA ASP A 99 5.07 0.20 -6.90
C ASP A 99 3.95 1.01 -7.58
N ALA A 100 2.72 0.91 -7.08
CA ALA A 100 1.61 1.73 -7.54
C ALA A 100 1.88 3.23 -7.30
N VAL A 101 2.39 3.60 -6.13
CA VAL A 101 2.77 4.98 -5.79
C VAL A 101 3.87 5.50 -6.72
N ARG A 102 4.92 4.71 -6.94
CA ARG A 102 5.99 5.07 -7.88
C ARG A 102 5.46 5.22 -9.30
N TYR A 103 4.55 4.35 -9.72
CA TYR A 103 3.93 4.39 -11.03
C TYR A 103 3.11 5.67 -11.23
N ILE A 104 2.19 6.01 -10.31
CA ILE A 104 1.36 7.22 -10.44
C ILE A 104 2.21 8.50 -10.41
N SER A 105 3.27 8.52 -9.59
CA SER A 105 4.16 9.67 -9.46
C SER A 105 5.02 9.87 -10.72
N ARG A 106 5.70 8.81 -11.19
CA ARG A 106 6.58 8.87 -12.37
C ARG A 106 5.84 9.16 -13.67
N ASN A 107 4.58 8.72 -13.79
CA ASN A 107 3.74 9.00 -14.95
C ASN A 107 2.91 10.28 -14.81
N ALA A 108 3.10 11.04 -13.73
CA ALA A 108 2.36 12.26 -13.43
C ALA A 108 0.84 12.08 -13.52
N ILE A 109 0.33 10.92 -13.07
CA ILE A 109 -1.10 10.64 -13.05
C ILE A 109 -1.73 11.57 -12.00
N PRO A 110 -2.66 12.47 -12.40
CA PRO A 110 -3.19 13.47 -11.50
C PRO A 110 -4.13 12.86 -10.47
N GLY A 111 -4.18 13.43 -9.27
CA GLY A 111 -5.13 13.03 -8.23
C GLY A 111 -4.47 12.51 -6.96
N ASP A 112 -5.32 12.33 -5.97
CA ASP A 112 -4.94 11.97 -4.60
C ASP A 112 -4.82 10.46 -4.43
N VAL A 113 -4.36 10.05 -3.24
CA VAL A 113 -4.37 8.64 -2.82
C VAL A 113 -5.45 8.44 -1.78
N VAL A 114 -6.27 7.41 -1.97
CA VAL A 114 -7.40 7.08 -1.11
C VAL A 114 -7.28 5.63 -0.64
N GLU A 115 -7.47 5.43 0.65
CA GLU A 115 -7.66 4.11 1.25
C GLU A 115 -8.96 4.10 2.08
N CYS A 116 -9.76 3.07 1.86
CA CYS A 116 -10.99 2.79 2.60
C CYS A 116 -10.77 1.52 3.43
N GLY A 117 -10.83 1.66 4.75
CA GLY A 117 -10.37 0.66 5.71
C GLY A 117 -8.85 0.73 5.86
N VAL A 118 -8.38 1.41 6.91
CA VAL A 118 -6.95 1.68 7.13
C VAL A 118 -6.37 0.90 8.31
N TRP A 119 -7.22 0.38 9.20
CA TRP A 119 -6.80 -0.25 10.45
C TRP A 119 -5.85 0.67 11.23
N ARG A 120 -4.59 0.25 11.45
CA ARG A 120 -3.55 1.04 12.13
C ARG A 120 -2.81 2.02 11.21
N GLY A 121 -3.15 2.07 9.93
CA GLY A 121 -2.58 3.00 8.96
C GLY A 121 -1.26 2.55 8.33
N GLY A 122 -0.83 1.30 8.49
CA GLY A 122 0.45 0.83 7.95
C GLY A 122 0.56 0.92 6.42
N SER A 123 -0.53 0.64 5.69
CA SER A 123 -0.58 0.79 4.23
C SER A 123 -0.43 2.27 3.82
N MET A 124 -1.15 3.19 4.48
CA MET A 124 -1.00 4.63 4.21
C MET A 124 0.34 5.20 4.67
N LEU A 125 0.95 4.64 5.72
CA LEU A 125 2.33 4.96 6.09
C LEU A 125 3.30 4.50 4.99
N ALA A 126 3.07 3.35 4.37
CA ALA A 126 3.88 2.90 3.23
C ALA A 126 3.76 3.88 2.06
N VAL A 127 2.53 4.31 1.71
CA VAL A 127 2.29 5.34 0.69
C VAL A 127 3.05 6.62 1.00
N ALA A 128 2.91 7.15 2.20
CA ALA A 128 3.53 8.40 2.63
C ALA A 128 5.06 8.33 2.55
N ARG A 129 5.66 7.22 2.99
CA ARG A 129 7.11 6.98 2.91
C ARG A 129 7.60 6.89 1.46
N THR A 130 6.87 6.21 0.58
CA THR A 130 7.24 6.12 -0.84
C THR A 130 7.11 7.48 -1.53
N LEU A 131 6.08 8.28 -1.22
CA LEU A 131 5.96 9.64 -1.76
C LEU A 131 7.08 10.58 -1.28
N LEU A 132 7.48 10.48 -0.01
CA LEU A 132 8.63 11.20 0.54
C LEU A 132 9.94 10.82 -0.18
N GLU A 133 10.17 9.52 -0.41
CA GLU A 133 11.31 9.01 -1.18
C GLU A 133 11.37 9.64 -2.59
N LEU A 134 10.20 9.78 -3.22
CA LEU A 134 10.05 10.36 -4.56
C LEU A 134 10.01 11.89 -4.57
N THR A 135 10.01 12.54 -3.40
CA THR A 135 9.77 13.99 -3.24
C THR A 135 8.45 14.47 -3.85
N ASP A 136 7.45 13.59 -3.97
CA ASP A 136 6.12 13.90 -4.48
C ASP A 136 5.16 14.23 -3.33
N MET A 137 5.18 15.49 -2.91
CA MET A 137 4.34 16.01 -1.83
C MET A 137 3.14 16.78 -2.39
N SER A 138 2.71 16.44 -3.60
CA SER A 138 1.63 17.15 -4.30
C SER A 138 0.24 16.59 -4.00
N ARG A 139 0.19 15.38 -3.42
CA ARG A 139 -1.02 14.57 -3.28
C ARG A 139 -1.57 14.63 -1.87
N ASP A 140 -2.87 14.72 -1.76
CA ASP A 140 -3.54 14.50 -0.49
C ASP A 140 -3.71 12.99 -0.24
N LEU A 141 -3.66 12.60 1.02
CA LEU A 141 -3.84 11.23 1.49
C LEU A 141 -5.14 11.16 2.27
N TRP A 142 -6.10 10.40 1.77
CA TRP A 142 -7.42 10.23 2.36
C TRP A 142 -7.53 8.87 3.02
N LEU A 143 -7.79 8.89 4.33
CA LEU A 143 -7.87 7.72 5.21
C LEU A 143 -9.30 7.59 5.72
N TYR A 144 -10.13 6.79 5.04
CA TYR A 144 -11.51 6.52 5.46
C TYR A 144 -11.55 5.29 6.35
N ASP A 145 -12.08 5.41 7.56
CA ASP A 145 -12.23 4.28 8.49
C ASP A 145 -13.29 4.60 9.56
N THR A 146 -13.87 3.56 10.16
CA THR A 146 -14.73 3.73 11.33
C THR A 146 -13.94 4.16 12.57
N PHE A 147 -12.64 3.83 12.61
CA PHE A 147 -11.73 3.91 13.75
C PHE A 147 -12.28 3.22 15.01
N GLN A 148 -13.15 2.22 14.79
CA GLN A 148 -13.92 1.51 15.82
C GLN A 148 -14.00 -0.01 15.56
N GLY A 149 -13.34 -0.47 14.48
CA GLY A 149 -13.35 -1.86 14.03
C GLY A 149 -14.44 -2.15 12.98
N MET A 150 -14.64 -3.44 12.72
CA MET A 150 -15.51 -3.91 11.64
C MET A 150 -17.00 -3.62 11.88
N PRO A 151 -17.74 -3.10 10.87
CA PRO A 151 -19.20 -3.03 10.92
C PRO A 151 -19.83 -4.43 10.78
N GLU A 152 -21.13 -4.53 11.03
CA GLU A 152 -21.86 -5.80 10.94
C GLU A 152 -21.91 -6.29 9.47
N PRO A 153 -21.41 -7.50 9.18
CA PRO A 153 -21.39 -8.03 7.81
C PRO A 153 -22.77 -8.52 7.37
N ALA A 154 -23.00 -8.51 6.05
CA ALA A 154 -24.19 -9.08 5.45
C ALA A 154 -24.05 -10.60 5.22
N SER A 155 -25.17 -11.27 4.92
CA SER A 155 -25.20 -12.73 4.70
C SER A 155 -24.34 -13.23 3.51
N VAL A 156 -24.01 -12.31 2.60
CA VAL A 156 -23.15 -12.56 1.42
C VAL A 156 -21.66 -12.54 1.78
N ASP A 157 -21.31 -11.93 2.91
CA ASP A 157 -19.93 -11.84 3.38
C ASP A 157 -19.52 -13.17 4.01
N ARG A 158 -18.89 -13.98 3.16
CA ARG A 158 -18.44 -15.33 3.51
C ARG A 158 -17.01 -15.52 3.08
N ARG A 159 -16.25 -16.17 3.93
CA ARG A 159 -14.86 -16.48 3.63
C ARG A 159 -14.79 -17.51 2.51
N ILE A 160 -13.95 -17.29 1.51
CA ILE A 160 -14.01 -18.06 0.26
C ILE A 160 -13.53 -19.49 0.44
N TYR A 161 -12.48 -19.71 1.24
CA TYR A 161 -11.82 -21.01 1.30
C TYR A 161 -12.59 -22.07 2.13
N ASP A 162 -13.36 -21.66 3.14
CA ASP A 162 -14.13 -22.57 4.01
C ASP A 162 -15.64 -22.25 4.08
N ARG A 163 -16.08 -21.16 3.44
CA ARG A 163 -17.48 -20.67 3.41
C ARG A 163 -18.03 -20.21 4.76
N ALA A 164 -17.17 -19.99 5.75
CA ALA A 164 -17.57 -19.46 7.05
C ALA A 164 -18.26 -18.10 6.89
N SER A 165 -19.33 -17.87 7.66
CA SER A 165 -20.01 -16.57 7.71
C SER A 165 -19.11 -15.55 8.39
N ALA A 166 -18.95 -14.36 7.82
CA ALA A 166 -18.23 -13.26 8.48
C ALA A 166 -18.86 -12.94 9.85
N ALA A 167 -20.19 -12.94 9.95
CA ALA A 167 -20.89 -12.71 11.21
C ALA A 167 -20.52 -13.77 12.27
N GLU A 168 -20.46 -15.05 11.89
CA GLU A 168 -20.08 -16.12 12.82
C GLU A 168 -18.60 -16.02 13.22
N VAL A 169 -17.73 -15.66 12.28
CA VAL A 169 -16.30 -15.41 12.56
C VAL A 169 -16.15 -14.31 13.61
N LEU A 170 -16.79 -13.15 13.39
CA LEU A 170 -16.70 -12.01 14.30
C LEU A 170 -17.29 -12.33 15.68
N GLN A 171 -18.46 -12.99 15.73
CA GLN A 171 -19.11 -13.40 16.99
C GLN A 171 -18.28 -14.39 17.81
N ASN A 172 -17.52 -15.26 17.14
CA ASN A 172 -16.66 -16.26 17.79
C ASN A 172 -15.24 -15.75 18.05
N SER A 173 -14.95 -14.48 17.76
CA SER A 173 -13.63 -13.88 17.96
C SER A 173 -13.66 -12.84 19.07
N ASP A 174 -12.58 -12.76 19.85
CA ASP A 174 -12.41 -11.69 20.82
C ASP A 174 -12.36 -10.32 20.12
N ARG A 175 -12.94 -9.30 20.73
CA ARG A 175 -13.01 -7.95 20.13
C ARG A 175 -11.63 -7.33 19.89
N ASP A 176 -10.63 -7.72 20.68
CA ASP A 176 -9.24 -7.28 20.53
C ASP A 176 -8.45 -8.11 19.50
N SER A 177 -9.10 -9.10 18.86
CA SER A 177 -8.47 -9.89 17.81
C SER A 177 -8.37 -9.10 16.50
N ASN A 178 -7.43 -9.53 15.67
CA ASN A 178 -7.24 -8.99 14.32
C ASN A 178 -8.49 -9.14 13.43
N TYR A 179 -9.45 -10.01 13.75
CA TYR A 179 -10.71 -10.12 13.00
C TYR A 179 -11.61 -8.91 13.17
N TRP A 180 -11.55 -8.24 14.31
CA TRP A 180 -12.32 -7.02 14.55
C TRP A 180 -11.59 -5.78 14.07
N ALA A 181 -10.30 -5.88 13.71
CA ALA A 181 -9.48 -4.80 13.17
C ALA A 181 -9.65 -3.47 13.92
N VAL A 182 -9.74 -3.52 15.25
CA VAL A 182 -9.94 -2.30 16.04
C VAL A 182 -8.65 -1.48 16.05
N SER A 183 -8.76 -0.21 15.63
CA SER A 183 -7.76 0.82 15.89
C SER A 183 -8.43 2.18 16.00
N THR A 184 -7.97 3.01 16.92
CA THR A 184 -8.52 4.35 17.16
C THR A 184 -7.90 5.40 16.23
N LEU A 185 -8.60 6.51 16.00
CA LEU A 185 -8.09 7.61 15.18
C LEU A 185 -6.73 8.15 15.68
N ASP A 186 -6.53 8.20 17.00
CA ASP A 186 -5.29 8.70 17.58
C ASP A 186 -4.12 7.73 17.36
N GLU A 187 -4.37 6.42 17.37
CA GLU A 187 -3.37 5.41 16.99
C GLU A 187 -2.95 5.54 15.52
N VAL A 188 -3.91 5.76 14.62
CA VAL A 188 -3.62 5.94 13.19
C VAL A 188 -2.84 7.23 12.97
N LYS A 189 -3.21 8.33 13.64
CA LYS A 189 -2.43 9.58 13.61
C LYS A 189 -1.02 9.39 14.14
N ALA A 190 -0.84 8.65 15.23
CA ALA A 190 0.47 8.33 15.78
C ALA A 190 1.31 7.48 14.81
N THR A 191 0.69 6.57 14.06
CA THR A 191 1.34 5.79 13.01
C THR A 191 1.77 6.68 11.84
N MET A 192 0.91 7.58 11.36
CA MET A 192 1.26 8.48 10.26
C MET A 192 2.41 9.45 10.63
N ARG A 193 2.50 9.85 11.91
CA ARG A 193 3.59 10.67 12.45
C ARG A 193 4.96 9.97 12.49
N GLN A 194 5.03 8.67 12.19
CA GLN A 194 6.31 7.95 12.01
C GLN A 194 7.08 8.40 10.75
N CYS A 195 6.48 9.26 9.92
CA CYS A 195 7.14 9.90 8.78
C CYS A 195 6.82 11.41 8.72
N ALA A 196 7.57 12.14 7.91
CA ALA A 196 7.45 13.59 7.77
C ALA A 196 6.52 14.03 6.62
N TYR A 197 5.46 13.25 6.33
CA TYR A 197 4.45 13.68 5.35
C TYR A 197 3.65 14.86 5.92
N PRO A 198 3.27 15.88 5.13
CA PRO A 198 2.72 17.11 5.68
C PRO A 198 1.34 16.84 6.30
N GLU A 199 1.15 17.22 7.56
CA GLU A 199 -0.08 16.91 8.32
C GLU A 199 -1.31 17.54 7.66
N GLU A 200 -1.15 18.70 7.00
CA GLU A 200 -2.21 19.38 6.25
C GLU A 200 -2.68 18.62 5.00
N ARG A 201 -1.94 17.59 4.58
CA ARG A 201 -2.29 16.70 3.46
C ARG A 201 -2.86 15.37 3.91
N LEU A 202 -2.97 15.15 5.21
CA LEU A 202 -3.55 13.94 5.78
C LEU A 202 -5.01 14.21 6.16
N HIS A 203 -5.93 13.56 5.45
CA HIS A 203 -7.37 13.69 5.67
C HIS A 203 -7.89 12.42 6.30
N PHE A 204 -8.12 12.45 7.61
CA PHE A 204 -8.74 11.33 8.34
C PHE A 204 -10.25 11.50 8.37
N VAL A 205 -10.97 10.56 7.76
CA VAL A 205 -12.43 10.62 7.63
C VAL A 205 -13.04 9.52 8.49
N ALA A 206 -13.55 9.91 9.65
CA ALA A 206 -14.10 8.99 10.64
C ALA A 206 -15.58 8.69 10.39
N GLY A 207 -15.91 7.42 10.23
CA GLY A 207 -17.26 6.91 10.06
C GLY A 207 -17.33 5.77 9.04
N MET A 208 -18.51 5.20 8.88
CA MET A 208 -18.76 4.23 7.81
C MET A 208 -18.60 4.91 6.44
N VAL A 209 -18.04 4.21 5.46
CA VAL A 209 -17.86 4.75 4.10
C VAL A 209 -19.20 5.13 3.46
N GLU A 210 -20.25 4.38 3.81
CA GLU A 210 -21.65 4.60 3.39
C GLU A 210 -22.23 5.90 3.93
N GLU A 211 -21.72 6.40 5.06
CA GLU A 211 -22.18 7.62 5.70
C GLU A 211 -21.30 8.83 5.34
N THR A 212 -20.02 8.58 5.07
CA THR A 212 -19.02 9.63 4.85
C THR A 212 -18.86 9.98 3.38
N ILE A 213 -18.92 9.01 2.47
CA ILE A 213 -18.82 9.25 1.02
C ILE A 213 -20.25 9.41 0.46
N PRO A 214 -20.57 10.47 -0.32
CA PRO A 214 -19.65 11.37 -1.04
C PRO A 214 -19.45 12.76 -0.41
N THR A 215 -19.40 12.88 0.91
CA THR A 215 -19.30 14.18 1.58
C THR A 215 -17.84 14.47 1.99
N ASN A 216 -17.25 15.53 1.41
CA ASN A 216 -15.84 15.92 1.60
C ASN A 216 -14.83 14.88 1.08
N ASP A 217 -14.92 14.53 -0.21
CA ASP A 217 -14.01 13.54 -0.82
C ASP A 217 -13.07 14.17 -1.88
N PRO A 218 -11.99 13.46 -2.26
CA PRO A 218 -11.10 13.93 -3.31
C PRO A 218 -11.84 14.16 -4.61
N THR A 219 -11.42 15.22 -5.30
CA THR A 219 -11.97 15.60 -6.61
C THR A 219 -11.48 14.68 -7.73
N ARG A 220 -10.29 14.11 -7.56
CA ARG A 220 -9.64 13.22 -8.52
C ARG A 220 -8.72 12.26 -7.79
N ILE A 221 -8.73 10.99 -8.19
CA ILE A 221 -8.00 9.92 -7.50
C ILE A 221 -6.98 9.30 -8.46
N ALA A 222 -5.72 9.27 -8.07
CA ALA A 222 -4.67 8.58 -8.82
C ALA A 222 -4.48 7.13 -8.34
N LEU A 223 -4.70 6.87 -7.05
CA LEU A 223 -4.63 5.54 -6.45
C LEU A 223 -5.78 5.36 -5.47
N LEU A 224 -6.56 4.30 -5.68
CA LEU A 224 -7.67 3.90 -4.83
C LEU A 224 -7.41 2.50 -4.28
N ARG A 225 -7.35 2.36 -2.96
CA ARG A 225 -7.22 1.07 -2.27
C ARG A 225 -8.51 0.79 -1.48
N LEU A 226 -9.17 -0.31 -1.81
CA LEU A 226 -10.40 -0.78 -1.17
C LEU A 226 -10.05 -1.95 -0.24
N ASP A 227 -10.30 -1.78 1.06
CA ASP A 227 -9.91 -2.71 2.14
C ASP A 227 -10.92 -2.66 3.31
N THR A 228 -12.22 -2.72 2.99
CA THR A 228 -13.30 -2.72 4.00
C THR A 228 -13.97 -4.09 4.17
N ASP A 229 -13.42 -5.15 3.56
CA ASP A 229 -13.85 -6.55 3.55
C ASP A 229 -15.28 -6.86 3.01
N TRP A 230 -16.27 -6.03 3.30
CA TRP A 230 -17.69 -6.34 3.11
C TRP A 230 -18.26 -5.89 1.78
N TYR A 231 -19.32 -6.58 1.35
CA TYR A 231 -20.03 -6.30 0.11
C TYR A 231 -20.56 -4.86 0.04
N GLU A 232 -21.27 -4.40 1.08
CA GLU A 232 -21.94 -3.09 1.03
C GLU A 232 -20.94 -1.93 0.96
N SER A 233 -19.90 -1.96 1.79
CA SER A 233 -18.84 -0.95 1.81
C SER A 233 -18.05 -0.94 0.50
N THR A 234 -17.58 -2.11 0.05
CA THR A 234 -16.86 -2.26 -1.24
C THR A 234 -17.72 -1.75 -2.40
N ARG A 235 -19.00 -2.10 -2.44
CA ARG A 235 -19.94 -1.67 -3.49
C ARG A 235 -20.17 -0.16 -3.45
N HIS A 236 -20.32 0.42 -2.26
CA HIS A 236 -20.51 1.85 -2.07
C HIS A 236 -19.29 2.63 -2.57
N GLU A 237 -18.09 2.23 -2.13
CA GLU A 237 -16.82 2.82 -2.54
C GLU A 237 -16.65 2.76 -4.07
N LEU A 238 -16.87 1.59 -4.68
CA LEU A 238 -16.78 1.43 -6.14
C LEU A 238 -17.70 2.40 -6.88
N ARG A 239 -18.94 2.56 -6.42
CA ARG A 239 -19.94 3.44 -7.06
C ARG A 239 -19.58 4.91 -6.98
N HIS A 240 -18.93 5.34 -5.90
CA HIS A 240 -18.71 6.77 -5.64
C HIS A 240 -17.29 7.24 -5.93
N LEU A 241 -16.28 6.37 -5.82
CA LEU A 241 -14.87 6.72 -5.96
C LEU A 241 -14.27 6.33 -7.31
N VAL A 242 -14.64 5.17 -7.88
CA VAL A 242 -14.11 4.75 -9.20
C VAL A 242 -14.39 5.79 -10.31
N PRO A 243 -15.57 6.44 -10.38
CA PRO A 243 -15.80 7.48 -11.39
C PRO A 243 -14.89 8.71 -11.28
N ARG A 244 -14.19 8.87 -10.16
CA ARG A 244 -13.26 9.98 -9.90
C ARG A 244 -11.81 9.61 -10.18
N MET A 245 -11.55 8.34 -10.48
CA MET A 245 -10.21 7.89 -10.79
C MET A 245 -9.74 8.47 -12.12
N SER A 246 -8.48 8.89 -12.15
CA SER A 246 -7.84 9.33 -13.37
C SER A 246 -7.65 8.18 -14.35
N PRO A 247 -7.74 8.43 -15.67
CA PRO A 247 -7.12 7.61 -16.70
C PRO A 247 -5.71 7.17 -16.30
N GLY A 248 -5.43 5.87 -16.33
CA GLY A 248 -4.15 5.31 -15.88
C GLY A 248 -3.94 5.31 -14.37
N GLY A 249 -4.94 5.67 -13.56
CA GLY A 249 -4.90 5.49 -12.11
C GLY A 249 -4.87 4.03 -11.70
N VAL A 250 -4.46 3.73 -10.48
CA VAL A 250 -4.36 2.36 -9.98
C VAL A 250 -5.47 2.08 -8.97
N MET A 251 -6.21 1.00 -9.14
CA MET A 251 -7.17 0.49 -8.16
C MET A 251 -6.63 -0.81 -7.57
N ILE A 252 -6.61 -0.89 -6.25
CA ILE A 252 -6.23 -2.09 -5.49
C ILE A 252 -7.47 -2.55 -4.73
N ILE A 253 -7.81 -3.84 -4.86
CA ILE A 253 -8.84 -4.50 -4.04
C ILE A 253 -8.14 -5.49 -3.16
N ASP A 254 -8.20 -5.29 -1.85
CA ASP A 254 -7.44 -6.09 -0.90
C ASP A 254 -8.03 -7.50 -0.73
N ASP A 255 -9.33 -7.61 -0.49
CA ASP A 255 -9.95 -8.88 -0.07
C ASP A 255 -10.69 -9.66 -1.15
N TYR A 256 -10.39 -9.40 -2.42
CA TYR A 256 -11.06 -10.07 -3.54
C TYR A 256 -10.91 -11.60 -3.50
N GLY A 257 -9.85 -12.14 -2.90
CA GLY A 257 -9.66 -13.59 -2.75
C GLY A 257 -10.18 -14.19 -1.45
N ASP A 258 -10.37 -13.38 -0.41
CA ASP A 258 -10.73 -13.85 0.93
C ASP A 258 -12.23 -13.75 1.21
N TRP A 259 -12.89 -12.66 0.79
CA TRP A 259 -14.31 -12.44 1.05
C TRP A 259 -15.16 -12.51 -0.23
N ALA A 260 -16.15 -13.39 -0.21
CA ALA A 260 -17.09 -13.58 -1.31
C ALA A 260 -17.93 -12.32 -1.56
N GLY A 261 -18.23 -11.56 -0.52
CA GLY A 261 -18.93 -10.29 -0.60
C GLY A 261 -18.13 -9.23 -1.36
N ALA A 262 -16.90 -8.93 -0.93
CA ALA A 262 -16.00 -8.01 -1.65
C ALA A 262 -15.84 -8.41 -3.14
N ARG A 263 -15.60 -9.70 -3.42
CA ARG A 263 -15.54 -10.21 -4.80
C ARG A 263 -16.83 -9.93 -5.57
N LEU A 264 -17.97 -10.26 -4.98
CA LEU A 264 -19.26 -10.08 -5.64
C LEU A 264 -19.52 -8.61 -5.98
N ALA A 265 -19.22 -7.69 -5.06
CA ALA A 265 -19.36 -6.26 -5.28
C ALA A 265 -18.51 -5.77 -6.48
N VAL A 266 -17.25 -6.21 -6.55
CA VAL A 266 -16.34 -5.89 -7.65
C VAL A 266 -16.85 -6.47 -8.97
N ASP A 267 -17.20 -7.76 -9.00
CA ASP A 267 -17.64 -8.46 -10.21
C ASP A 267 -18.94 -7.85 -10.76
N GLU A 268 -19.88 -7.50 -9.89
CA GLU A 268 -21.12 -6.80 -10.26
C GLU A 268 -20.83 -5.42 -10.82
N TYR A 269 -19.98 -4.63 -10.16
CA TYR A 269 -19.63 -3.30 -10.63
C TYR A 269 -18.96 -3.33 -12.01
N LEU A 270 -17.95 -4.19 -12.21
CA LEU A 270 -17.26 -4.32 -13.49
C LEU A 270 -18.23 -4.71 -14.62
N ARG A 271 -19.17 -5.62 -14.35
CA ARG A 271 -20.20 -6.03 -15.31
C ARG A 271 -21.21 -4.91 -15.57
N GLU A 272 -21.64 -4.18 -14.54
CA GLU A 272 -22.60 -3.07 -14.66
C GLU A 272 -22.04 -1.90 -15.47
N GLN A 273 -20.74 -1.62 -15.32
CA GLN A 273 -20.06 -0.55 -16.05
C GLN A 273 -19.50 -1.00 -17.41
N ASP A 274 -19.72 -2.26 -17.81
CA ASP A 274 -19.10 -2.89 -18.99
C ASP A 274 -17.58 -2.68 -19.05
N LEU A 275 -16.94 -2.74 -17.88
CA LEU A 275 -15.54 -2.40 -17.69
C LEU A 275 -14.65 -3.64 -17.88
N HIS A 276 -14.04 -3.75 -19.06
CA HIS A 276 -13.14 -4.84 -19.40
C HIS A 276 -11.70 -4.53 -18.97
N VAL A 277 -11.33 -4.97 -17.77
CA VAL A 277 -10.00 -4.73 -17.17
C VAL A 277 -9.19 -6.00 -17.05
N PHE A 278 -7.86 -5.85 -17.09
CA PHE A 278 -6.96 -6.90 -16.65
C PHE A 278 -6.84 -6.86 -15.13
N LEU A 279 -7.52 -7.78 -14.46
CA LEU A 279 -7.49 -7.93 -13.00
C LEU A 279 -6.22 -8.68 -12.59
N HIS A 280 -5.12 -7.96 -12.38
CA HIS A 280 -3.82 -8.52 -12.03
C HIS A 280 -3.84 -9.06 -10.59
N ARG A 281 -3.22 -10.23 -10.37
CA ARG A 281 -3.13 -10.83 -9.03
C ARG A 281 -1.88 -10.31 -8.31
N ILE A 282 -2.04 -9.89 -7.06
CA ILE A 282 -0.92 -9.51 -6.19
C ILE A 282 -0.47 -10.75 -5.40
N ASP A 283 -1.40 -11.32 -4.64
CA ASP A 283 -1.21 -12.58 -3.90
C ASP A 283 -2.50 -13.43 -3.99
N HIS A 284 -2.74 -14.30 -3.00
CA HIS A 284 -3.97 -15.09 -2.93
C HIS A 284 -5.25 -14.23 -2.93
N THR A 285 -5.21 -13.06 -2.27
CA THR A 285 -6.37 -12.20 -2.06
C THR A 285 -6.35 -10.92 -2.89
N GLY A 286 -5.24 -10.18 -2.84
CA GLY A 286 -5.14 -8.85 -3.45
C GLY A 286 -5.23 -8.86 -4.97
N ARG A 287 -5.93 -7.88 -5.53
CA ARG A 287 -6.00 -7.61 -6.96
C ARG A 287 -5.64 -6.16 -7.27
N LEU A 288 -5.12 -5.95 -8.47
CA LEU A 288 -4.74 -4.64 -8.98
C LEU A 288 -5.31 -4.43 -10.39
N ILE A 289 -5.81 -3.24 -10.63
CA ILE A 289 -6.26 -2.76 -11.94
C ILE A 289 -5.54 -1.45 -12.24
N ILE A 290 -5.07 -1.27 -13.47
CA ILE A 290 -4.77 0.05 -14.01
C ILE A 290 -6.02 0.50 -14.78
N MET A 291 -6.57 1.64 -14.38
CA MET A 291 -7.79 2.17 -14.97
C MET A 291 -7.55 2.52 -16.44
N PRO A 292 -8.42 2.08 -17.37
CA PRO A 292 -8.28 2.40 -18.78
C PRO A 292 -8.37 3.91 -19.01
N ALA A 293 -7.78 4.36 -20.12
CA ALA A 293 -7.78 5.75 -20.51
C ALA A 293 -9.06 6.18 -21.23
#